data_AF-A0A4S8KK58-F1
#
_entry.id   AF-A0A4S8KK58-F1
#
_cell.length_a   1.000
_cell.length_b   1.000
_cell.length_c   1.000
_cell.angle_alpha   90.00
_cell.angle_beta   90.00
_cell.angle_gamma   90.00
#
_symmetry.space_group_name_H-M   'P 1'
#
loop_
_entity.id
_entity.type
_entity.pdbx_description
1 polymer ?
#
loop_
_entity_poly.entity_id
_entity_poly.type
_entity_poly.pdbx_seq_one_letter_code
_entity_poly.pdbx_strand_id
1 'polypeptide(L)'
;MSLLARLVGHNGIRPCRICNIRGICAPGGKTNYVPLDRSLHPAARQDPTQIKTYNPMKSQAEEVEFASSTNLSKTLATEYGIKGLSIFMSISSMVFPVCLPYDFMHLIFENVMKNLVLLWTGQFKGLDEGSGDYEIDKGTWKAVGAATSASGPYIPSAFGAGPPNVADDKKAQTADSWSFWLLYLGPVLLEKSFKRRIYYSHYIKFVKLVKFCLEFEYERQNIEVIQQGWIKWVEDFEDRR
;
A
#
# COMPACT_ATOMS: atom_id res chain seq x y z
N MET A 1 12.79 -7.55 9.27
CA MET A 1 11.64 -7.96 10.11
C MET A 1 10.91 -9.22 9.63
N SER A 2 10.68 -9.41 8.32
CA SER A 2 9.93 -10.58 7.79
C SER A 2 10.49 -11.95 8.18
N LEU A 3 11.83 -12.10 8.24
CA LEU A 3 12.50 -13.34 8.62
C LEU A 3 12.16 -13.75 10.06
N LEU A 4 12.29 -12.82 11.02
CA LEU A 4 12.05 -13.05 12.44
C LEU A 4 10.56 -13.17 12.77
N ALA A 5 9.72 -12.41 12.05
CA ALA A 5 8.28 -12.50 12.18
C ALA A 5 7.71 -13.82 11.63
N ARG A 6 8.49 -14.59 10.86
CA ARG A 6 8.08 -15.85 10.23
C ARG A 6 6.77 -15.68 9.44
N LEU A 7 6.66 -14.57 8.70
CA LEU A 7 5.53 -14.27 7.83
C LEU A 7 5.89 -14.53 6.35
N VAL A 8 4.89 -14.93 5.56
CA VAL A 8 5.00 -15.02 4.10
C VAL A 8 4.83 -13.64 3.45
N GLY A 9 4.03 -12.76 4.03
CA GLY A 9 3.76 -11.42 3.51
C GLY A 9 2.75 -11.45 2.35
N HIS A 10 2.95 -10.58 1.35
CA HIS A 10 2.00 -10.37 0.26
C HIS A 10 1.77 -11.59 -0.66
N ASN A 11 2.64 -12.62 -0.57
CA ASN A 11 2.50 -13.85 -1.36
C ASN A 11 1.58 -14.89 -0.69
N GLY A 12 1.19 -14.68 0.57
CA GLY A 12 0.22 -15.54 1.24
C GLY A 12 -1.20 -15.33 0.71
N ILE A 13 -2.04 -16.34 0.82
CA ILE A 13 -3.49 -16.22 0.57
C ILE A 13 -4.13 -15.33 1.63
N ARG A 14 -3.61 -15.33 2.87
CA ARG A 14 -4.00 -14.40 3.93
C ARG A 14 -2.83 -13.52 4.31
N PRO A 15 -2.59 -12.42 3.57
CA PRO A 15 -1.37 -11.63 3.72
C PRO A 15 -1.36 -10.73 4.96
N CYS A 16 -2.53 -10.46 5.56
CA CYS A 16 -2.62 -9.61 6.73
C CYS A 16 -2.33 -10.41 8.01
N ARG A 17 -1.51 -9.82 8.89
CA ARG A 17 -1.19 -10.39 10.21
C ARG A 17 -2.19 -9.99 11.31
N ILE A 18 -3.06 -9.01 11.05
CA ILE A 18 -4.03 -8.50 12.04
C ILE A 18 -5.44 -9.03 11.76
N CYS A 19 -5.81 -9.18 10.49
CA CYS A 19 -7.10 -9.73 10.09
C CYS A 19 -6.93 -10.97 9.21
N ASN A 20 -7.96 -11.84 9.16
CA ASN A 20 -7.92 -13.09 8.40
C ASN A 20 -8.39 -12.87 6.95
N ILE A 21 -8.11 -11.70 6.39
CA ILE A 21 -8.61 -11.32 5.07
C ILE A 21 -8.00 -12.23 4.00
N ARG A 22 -8.87 -12.91 3.26
CA ARG A 22 -8.45 -13.79 2.17
C ARG A 22 -8.24 -12.96 0.92
N GLY A 23 -7.06 -13.05 0.33
CA GLY A 23 -6.76 -12.57 -1.00
C GLY A 23 -7.41 -13.45 -2.06
N ILE A 24 -7.78 -12.82 -3.16
CA ILE A 24 -8.36 -13.47 -4.33
C ILE A 24 -7.45 -13.20 -5.53
N CYS A 25 -7.56 -14.05 -6.55
CA CYS A 25 -6.80 -13.90 -7.78
C CYS A 25 -7.75 -13.68 -8.95
N ALA A 26 -7.37 -12.80 -9.87
CA ALA A 26 -8.13 -12.58 -11.10
C ALA A 26 -8.13 -13.88 -11.93
N PRO A 27 -9.15 -14.13 -12.77
CA PRO A 27 -9.17 -15.28 -13.66
C PRO A 27 -7.88 -15.34 -14.50
N GLY A 28 -7.15 -16.46 -14.44
CA GLY A 28 -5.87 -16.64 -15.13
C GLY A 28 -4.66 -15.92 -14.51
N GLY A 29 -4.86 -15.15 -13.44
CA GLY A 29 -3.77 -14.52 -12.69
C GLY A 29 -3.01 -15.50 -11.80
N LYS A 30 -1.84 -15.07 -11.31
CA LYS A 30 -1.05 -15.78 -10.29
C LYS A 30 -0.86 -14.99 -8.99
N THR A 31 -1.34 -13.75 -8.96
CA THR A 31 -1.07 -12.80 -7.89
C THR A 31 -2.34 -12.58 -7.08
N ASN A 32 -2.26 -12.87 -5.77
CA ASN A 32 -3.33 -12.57 -4.84
C ASN A 32 -3.40 -11.06 -4.59
N TYR A 33 -4.63 -10.54 -4.52
CA TYR A 33 -4.92 -9.18 -4.13
C TYR A 33 -6.22 -9.14 -3.31
N VAL A 34 -6.51 -7.98 -2.73
CA VAL A 34 -7.60 -7.82 -1.77
C VAL A 34 -8.45 -6.64 -2.23
N PRO A 35 -9.39 -6.84 -3.18
CA PRO A 35 -10.28 -5.75 -3.57
C PRO A 35 -11.24 -5.45 -2.43
N LEU A 36 -11.58 -4.16 -2.31
CA LEU A 36 -12.52 -3.66 -1.31
C LEU A 36 -13.92 -4.23 -1.57
N ASP A 37 -14.46 -4.01 -2.77
CA ASP A 37 -15.69 -4.66 -3.23
C ASP A 37 -15.36 -5.96 -3.98
N ARG A 38 -16.01 -7.04 -3.56
CA ARG A 38 -15.87 -8.38 -4.11
C ARG A 38 -17.13 -8.89 -4.78
N SER A 39 -18.23 -8.14 -4.71
CA SER A 39 -19.56 -8.55 -5.21
C SER A 39 -19.53 -8.99 -6.68
N LEU A 40 -18.73 -8.30 -7.49
CA LEU A 40 -18.57 -8.56 -8.91
C LEU A 40 -17.41 -9.52 -9.23
N HIS A 41 -16.59 -9.91 -8.24
CA HIS A 41 -15.42 -10.74 -8.49
C HIS A 41 -15.84 -12.22 -8.70
N PRO A 42 -15.42 -12.87 -9.80
CA PRO A 42 -15.81 -14.25 -10.11
C PRO A 42 -15.52 -15.24 -8.98
N ALA A 43 -14.36 -15.10 -8.31
CA ALA A 43 -13.95 -15.97 -7.20
C ALA A 43 -14.66 -15.69 -5.85
N ALA A 44 -15.32 -14.54 -5.69
CA ALA A 44 -15.98 -14.19 -4.42
C ALA A 44 -17.48 -14.57 -4.42
N ARG A 45 -18.12 -14.62 -5.59
CA ARG A 45 -19.48 -15.15 -5.76
C ARG A 45 -19.64 -16.62 -5.32
N GLN A 46 -18.53 -17.34 -5.11
CA GLN A 46 -18.50 -18.74 -4.71
C GLN A 46 -18.40 -18.96 -3.18
N ASP A 47 -18.09 -17.94 -2.37
CA ASP A 47 -17.94 -18.10 -0.91
C ASP A 47 -18.27 -16.80 -0.14
N PRO A 48 -19.45 -16.72 0.51
CA PRO A 48 -19.88 -15.56 1.29
C PRO A 48 -19.11 -15.34 2.61
N THR A 49 -18.24 -16.27 3.04
CA THR A 49 -17.60 -16.23 4.37
C THR A 49 -16.27 -15.47 4.42
N GLN A 50 -15.96 -14.69 3.38
CA GLN A 50 -14.66 -14.04 3.17
C GLN A 50 -14.29 -12.92 4.15
N ILE A 51 -15.14 -12.62 5.13
CA ILE A 51 -14.83 -11.71 6.23
C ILE A 51 -14.90 -12.50 7.54
N LYS A 52 -13.74 -12.98 8.00
CA LYS A 52 -13.58 -13.42 9.39
C LYS A 52 -12.57 -12.52 10.09
N THR A 53 -12.98 -11.97 11.22
CA THR A 53 -12.12 -11.25 12.15
C THR A 53 -11.40 -12.26 13.04
N TYR A 54 -10.08 -12.09 13.15
CA TYR A 54 -9.10 -12.72 14.05
C TYR A 54 -9.24 -14.23 14.37
N ASN A 55 -8.26 -15.01 13.91
CA ASN A 55 -7.94 -16.36 14.43
C ASN A 55 -6.63 -16.25 15.25
N PRO A 56 -6.38 -17.06 16.30
CA PRO A 56 -5.12 -17.01 17.01
C PRO A 56 -3.98 -17.42 16.07
N MET A 57 -3.15 -16.45 15.68
CA MET A 57 -1.98 -16.65 14.82
C MET A 57 -1.02 -17.73 15.35
N LYS A 58 -1.04 -17.97 16.67
CA LYS A 58 -0.26 -19.01 17.34
C LYS A 58 -0.62 -20.41 16.88
N SER A 59 -1.91 -20.77 16.88
CA SER A 59 -2.33 -22.13 16.49
C SER A 59 -1.97 -22.43 15.03
N GLN A 60 -2.19 -21.46 14.14
CA GLN A 60 -1.79 -21.59 12.73
C GLN A 60 -0.26 -21.70 12.56
N ALA A 61 0.51 -20.98 13.37
CA ALA A 61 1.97 -21.08 13.36
C ALA A 61 2.45 -22.45 13.86
N GLU A 62 1.82 -23.01 14.89
CA GLU A 62 2.09 -24.36 15.41
C GLU A 62 1.75 -25.43 14.36
N GLU A 63 0.60 -25.32 13.69
CA GLU A 63 0.21 -26.23 12.60
C GLU A 63 1.23 -26.23 11.45
N VAL A 64 1.81 -25.07 11.11
CA VAL A 64 2.83 -24.96 10.06
C VAL A 64 4.18 -25.53 10.52
N GLU A 65 4.58 -25.25 11.76
CA GLU A 65 5.87 -25.67 12.33
C GLU A 65 5.93 -27.19 12.57
N PHE A 66 4.84 -27.77 13.07
CA PHE A 66 4.73 -29.19 13.42
C PHE A 66 4.03 -30.02 12.35
N ALA A 67 3.89 -29.50 11.13
CA ALA A 67 3.31 -30.24 10.01
C ALA A 67 4.07 -31.55 9.76
N SER A 68 3.33 -32.63 9.50
CA SER A 68 3.88 -33.98 9.31
C SER A 68 4.77 -34.15 8.06
N SER A 69 4.77 -33.17 7.16
CA SER A 69 5.65 -33.17 5.97
C SER A 69 5.96 -31.76 5.51
N THR A 70 7.08 -31.62 4.80
CA THR A 70 7.50 -30.35 4.16
C THR A 70 6.45 -29.82 3.18
N ASN A 71 5.74 -30.72 2.48
CA ASN A 71 4.70 -30.32 1.53
C ASN A 71 3.49 -29.74 2.25
N LEU A 72 3.05 -30.39 3.34
CA LEU A 72 1.95 -29.88 4.17
C LEU A 72 2.31 -28.52 4.78
N SER A 73 3.53 -28.38 5.34
CA SER A 73 4.02 -27.11 5.88
C SER A 73 3.97 -25.98 4.85
N LYS A 74 4.42 -26.22 3.62
CA LYS A 74 4.36 -25.23 2.52
C LYS A 74 2.93 -24.85 2.14
N THR A 75 2.03 -25.82 2.08
CA THR A 75 0.61 -25.57 1.77
C THR A 75 -0.04 -24.72 2.86
N LEU A 76 0.13 -25.10 4.13
CA LEU A 76 -0.39 -24.34 5.27
C LEU A 76 0.24 -22.95 5.34
N ALA A 77 1.54 -22.83 5.08
CA ALA A 77 2.21 -21.54 5.08
C ALA A 77 1.66 -20.58 4.01
N THR A 78 1.35 -21.11 2.83
CA THR A 78 0.73 -20.35 1.74
C THR A 78 -0.70 -19.94 2.11
N GLU A 79 -1.47 -20.85 2.71
CA GLU A 79 -2.87 -20.61 3.11
C GLU A 79 -2.97 -19.57 4.23
N TYR A 80 -2.18 -19.71 5.28
CA TYR A 80 -2.21 -18.82 6.45
C TYR A 80 -1.36 -17.56 6.29
N GLY A 81 -0.42 -17.54 5.35
CA GLY A 81 0.55 -16.45 5.23
C GLY A 81 1.63 -16.47 6.33
N ILE A 82 1.82 -17.61 7.02
CA ILE A 82 2.70 -17.79 8.18
C ILE A 82 3.69 -18.91 7.89
N LYS A 83 5.00 -18.70 8.09
CA LYS A 83 6.05 -19.70 7.86
C LYS A 83 6.32 -20.62 9.05
N GLY A 84 5.76 -20.32 10.22
CA GLY A 84 5.93 -21.09 11.45
C GLY A 84 5.96 -20.18 12.69
N LEU A 85 6.47 -20.72 13.80
CA LEU A 85 6.52 -20.01 15.07
C LEU A 85 7.57 -18.90 15.05
N SER A 86 7.15 -17.67 15.38
CA SER A 86 8.07 -16.54 15.54
C SER A 86 8.67 -16.56 16.94
N ILE A 87 9.96 -16.23 17.06
CA ILE A 87 10.61 -16.03 18.36
C ILE A 87 9.92 -14.94 19.20
N PHE A 88 9.25 -13.96 18.57
CA PHE A 88 8.51 -12.94 19.29
C PHE A 88 7.30 -13.50 20.06
N MET A 89 6.82 -14.70 19.71
CA MET A 89 5.74 -15.38 20.43
C MET A 89 6.18 -15.99 21.76
N SER A 90 7.49 -16.20 21.98
CA SER A 90 8.02 -16.69 23.26
C SER A 90 8.42 -15.56 24.22
N ILE A 91 8.41 -14.31 23.76
CA ILE A 91 8.77 -13.14 24.56
C ILE A 91 7.51 -12.57 25.22
N SER A 92 7.36 -12.78 26.53
CA SER A 92 6.17 -12.34 27.28
C SER A 92 5.97 -10.82 27.33
N SER A 93 7.04 -10.04 27.15
CA SER A 93 6.99 -8.58 27.09
C SER A 93 6.55 -8.03 25.73
N MET A 94 6.30 -8.89 24.73
CA MET A 94 5.87 -8.47 23.39
C MET A 94 4.51 -9.08 23.03
N VAL A 95 3.61 -8.25 22.52
CA VAL A 95 2.31 -8.70 22.00
C VAL A 95 2.44 -8.91 20.49
N PHE A 96 2.77 -10.13 20.07
CA PHE A 96 2.87 -10.46 18.66
C PHE A 96 1.48 -10.73 18.02
N PRO A 97 1.20 -10.25 16.78
CA PRO A 97 2.07 -9.48 15.89
C PRO A 97 1.97 -7.95 16.04
N VAL A 98 1.21 -7.45 17.02
CA VAL A 98 0.93 -6.02 17.24
C VAL A 98 2.20 -5.21 17.51
N CYS A 99 3.20 -5.81 18.17
CA CYS A 99 4.48 -5.17 18.47
C CYS A 99 5.34 -4.86 17.23
N LEU A 100 4.97 -5.40 16.07
CA LEU A 100 5.72 -5.18 14.84
C LEU A 100 5.09 -4.03 14.05
N PRO A 101 5.79 -2.90 13.82
CA PRO A 101 5.25 -1.82 13.00
C PRO A 101 5.04 -2.30 11.56
N TYR A 102 4.15 -1.61 10.84
CA TYR A 102 4.06 -1.78 9.40
C TYR A 102 5.27 -1.14 8.73
N ASP A 103 5.70 -1.72 7.61
CA ASP A 103 6.73 -1.11 6.78
C ASP A 103 6.12 0.06 6.00
N PHE A 104 5.92 1.19 6.69
CA PHE A 104 5.21 2.37 6.17
C PHE A 104 5.92 2.94 4.94
N MET A 105 7.25 2.97 4.97
CA MET A 105 8.09 3.43 3.87
C MET A 105 7.80 2.64 2.59
N HIS A 106 7.84 1.31 2.65
CA HIS A 106 7.53 0.50 1.47
C HIS A 106 6.05 0.58 1.10
N LEU A 107 5.14 0.58 2.07
CA LEU A 107 3.70 0.60 1.82
C LEU A 107 3.28 1.88 1.09
N ILE A 108 3.64 3.05 1.61
CA ILE A 108 3.15 4.33 1.09
C ILE A 108 4.02 4.84 -0.07
N PHE A 109 5.34 4.91 0.12
CA PHE A 109 6.21 5.59 -0.84
C PHE A 109 6.66 4.69 -1.99
N GLU A 110 7.02 3.44 -1.70
CA GLU A 110 7.46 2.50 -2.76
C GLU A 110 6.29 1.81 -3.47
N ASN A 111 5.16 1.56 -2.79
CA ASN A 111 4.04 0.84 -3.39
C ASN A 111 2.91 1.78 -3.82
N VAL A 112 2.20 2.41 -2.86
CA VAL A 112 1.00 3.20 -3.17
C VAL A 112 1.33 4.37 -4.11
N MET A 113 2.33 5.18 -3.78
CA MET A 113 2.70 6.35 -4.60
C MET A 113 3.13 5.94 -6.01
N LYS A 114 3.99 4.90 -6.15
CA LYS A 114 4.39 4.40 -7.47
C LYS A 114 3.20 3.88 -8.27
N ASN A 115 2.28 3.16 -7.64
CA ASN A 115 1.06 2.67 -8.30
C ASN A 115 0.14 3.82 -8.75
N LEU A 116 -0.01 4.86 -7.93
CA LEU A 116 -0.77 6.05 -8.31
C LEU A 116 -0.15 6.76 -9.53
N VAL A 117 1.17 6.95 -9.55
CA VAL A 117 1.85 7.53 -10.73
C VAL A 117 1.67 6.65 -11.97
N LEU A 118 1.76 5.32 -11.82
CA LEU A 118 1.49 4.40 -12.92
C LEU A 118 0.04 4.55 -13.45
N LEU A 119 -0.94 4.74 -12.57
CA LEU A 119 -2.33 4.98 -12.96
C LEU A 119 -2.48 6.31 -13.69
N TRP A 120 -1.98 7.40 -13.11
CA TRP A 120 -2.10 8.74 -13.71
C TRP A 120 -1.36 8.90 -15.04
N THR A 121 -0.44 8.00 -15.36
CA THR A 121 0.34 8.04 -16.60
C THR A 121 -0.11 6.99 -17.62
N GLY A 122 -1.18 6.24 -17.35
CA GLY A 122 -1.67 5.18 -18.24
C GLY A 122 -0.70 4.00 -18.40
N GLN A 123 0.15 3.76 -17.39
CA GLN A 123 1.21 2.74 -17.41
C GLN A 123 0.96 1.60 -16.42
N PHE A 124 -0.19 1.60 -15.74
CA PHE A 124 -0.50 0.59 -14.73
C PHE A 124 -0.98 -0.71 -15.36
N LYS A 125 -0.06 -1.68 -15.47
CA LYS A 125 -0.35 -3.09 -15.82
C LYS A 125 -1.17 -3.28 -17.12
N GLY A 126 -1.08 -2.35 -18.06
CA GLY A 126 -1.82 -2.40 -19.33
C GLY A 126 -3.33 -2.19 -19.20
N LEU A 127 -3.79 -1.64 -18.06
CA LEU A 127 -5.16 -1.21 -17.87
C LEU A 127 -5.33 0.23 -18.37
N ASP A 128 -6.49 0.52 -18.96
CA ASP A 128 -6.90 1.87 -19.31
C ASP A 128 -7.56 2.59 -18.11
N GLU A 129 -7.99 3.84 -18.30
CA GLU A 129 -8.72 4.59 -17.28
C GLU A 129 -10.17 4.13 -17.05
N GLY A 130 -10.65 3.14 -17.81
CA GLY A 130 -12.03 2.66 -17.74
C GLY A 130 -13.04 3.78 -18.01
N SER A 131 -13.98 3.97 -17.08
CA SER A 131 -14.92 5.10 -17.09
C SER A 131 -14.36 6.38 -16.44
N GLY A 132 -13.12 6.32 -15.94
CA GLY A 132 -12.44 7.40 -15.27
C GLY A 132 -11.85 8.40 -16.26
N ASP A 133 -11.30 9.48 -15.69
CA ASP A 133 -10.60 10.55 -16.42
C ASP A 133 -9.38 11.02 -15.62
N TYR A 134 -8.71 10.07 -14.97
CA TYR A 134 -7.62 10.34 -14.03
C TYR A 134 -6.25 10.40 -14.71
N GLU A 135 -6.15 10.05 -16.00
CA GLU A 135 -4.90 10.16 -16.73
C GLU A 135 -4.51 11.63 -16.98
N ILE A 136 -3.26 11.92 -16.66
CA ILE A 136 -2.58 13.18 -16.94
C ILE A 136 -1.98 13.06 -18.34
N ASP A 137 -2.19 14.07 -19.18
CA ASP A 137 -1.64 14.06 -20.53
C ASP A 137 -0.09 14.03 -20.50
N LYS A 138 0.50 13.40 -21.51
CA LYS A 138 1.96 13.19 -21.58
C LYS A 138 2.76 14.50 -21.54
N GLY A 139 2.22 15.58 -22.12
CA GLY A 139 2.87 16.89 -22.13
C GLY A 139 2.92 17.50 -20.73
N THR A 140 1.79 17.49 -20.04
CA THR A 140 1.67 17.94 -18.65
C THR A 140 2.52 17.10 -17.72
N TRP A 141 2.51 15.76 -17.83
CA TRP A 141 3.35 14.90 -17.00
C TRP A 141 4.85 15.16 -17.23
N LYS A 142 5.26 15.37 -18.48
CA LYS A 142 6.65 15.75 -18.80
C LYS A 142 7.01 17.11 -18.18
N ALA A 143 6.09 18.07 -18.19
CA ALA A 143 6.30 19.37 -17.55
C ALA A 143 6.42 19.26 -16.02
N VAL A 144 5.58 18.44 -15.38
CA VAL A 144 5.68 18.10 -13.95
C VAL A 144 7.04 17.48 -13.63
N GLY A 145 7.52 16.57 -14.48
CA GLY A 145 8.84 15.97 -14.40
C GLY A 145 9.98 16.98 -14.42
N ALA A 146 9.99 17.86 -15.42
CA ALA A 146 11.00 18.91 -15.58
C ALA A 146 10.95 19.93 -14.42
N ALA A 147 9.76 20.31 -13.95
CA ALA A 147 9.60 21.19 -12.80
C ALA A 147 10.11 20.54 -11.50
N THR A 148 9.92 19.22 -11.35
CA THR A 148 10.45 18.46 -10.21
C THR A 148 11.98 18.56 -10.15
N SER A 149 12.69 18.27 -11.23
CA SER A 149 14.16 18.33 -11.23
C SER A 149 14.69 19.76 -11.09
N ALA A 150 14.01 20.75 -11.70
CA ALA A 150 14.35 22.16 -11.58
C ALA A 150 14.18 22.72 -10.17
N SER A 151 13.38 22.07 -9.32
CA SER A 151 13.23 22.47 -7.90
C SER A 151 14.45 22.12 -7.04
N GLY A 152 15.29 21.18 -7.48
CA GLY A 152 16.42 20.64 -6.72
C GLY A 152 17.33 21.70 -6.06
N PRO A 153 17.82 22.71 -6.79
CA PRO A 153 18.68 23.76 -6.24
C PRO A 153 18.03 24.64 -5.16
N TYR A 154 16.69 24.64 -5.07
CA TYR A 154 15.93 25.45 -4.12
C TYR A 154 15.48 24.67 -2.88
N ILE A 155 15.77 23.35 -2.84
CA ILE A 155 15.43 22.50 -1.69
C ILE A 155 16.58 22.58 -0.68
N PRO A 156 16.31 22.98 0.58
CA PRO A 156 17.34 22.97 1.61
C PRO A 156 17.90 21.56 1.80
N SER A 157 19.23 21.45 1.93
CA SER A 157 19.92 20.16 2.09
C SER A 157 19.44 19.36 3.31
N ALA A 158 18.85 20.01 4.32
CA ALA A 158 18.21 19.38 5.47
C ALA A 158 17.06 18.42 5.09
N PHE A 159 16.44 18.60 3.92
CA PHE A 159 15.40 17.73 3.39
C PHE A 159 15.93 16.60 2.48
N GLY A 160 17.25 16.54 2.28
CA GLY A 160 17.91 15.55 1.42
C GLY A 160 18.30 16.10 0.05
N ALA A 161 18.65 15.20 -0.86
CA ALA A 161 19.01 15.54 -2.23
C ALA A 161 17.79 15.99 -3.03
N GLY A 162 17.99 16.91 -3.97
CA GLY A 162 16.94 17.33 -4.90
C GLY A 162 16.35 16.12 -5.64
N PRO A 163 15.01 15.96 -5.69
CA PRO A 163 14.40 14.79 -6.31
C PRO A 163 14.65 14.80 -7.82
N PRO A 164 14.94 13.62 -8.42
CA PRO A 164 15.15 13.54 -9.86
C PRO A 164 13.85 13.78 -10.62
N ASN A 165 13.95 13.96 -11.94
CA ASN A 165 12.78 14.10 -12.80
C ASN A 165 11.85 12.88 -12.65
N VAL A 166 10.63 13.12 -12.16
CA VAL A 166 9.64 12.05 -11.87
C VAL A 166 9.08 11.40 -13.15
N ALA A 167 9.27 12.01 -14.32
CA ALA A 167 8.83 11.50 -15.61
C ALA A 167 9.90 10.63 -16.33
N ASP A 168 11.19 10.84 -16.07
CA ASP A 168 12.27 10.28 -16.90
C ASP A 168 12.75 8.88 -16.45
N ASP A 169 12.76 8.53 -15.15
CA ASP A 169 13.00 7.14 -14.73
C ASP A 169 12.54 6.83 -13.29
N LYS A 170 11.67 5.82 -13.15
CA LYS A 170 11.12 5.34 -11.86
C LYS A 170 12.16 4.65 -10.98
N LYS A 171 13.28 4.19 -11.56
CA LYS A 171 14.35 3.48 -10.83
C LYS A 171 15.26 4.41 -10.02
N ALA A 172 15.30 5.69 -10.34
CA ALA A 172 16.12 6.68 -9.64
C ALA A 172 15.45 7.28 -8.40
N GLN A 173 14.15 7.04 -8.22
CA GLN A 173 13.37 7.58 -7.10
C GLN A 173 13.38 6.62 -5.91
N THR A 174 14.07 7.01 -4.85
CA THR A 174 14.06 6.32 -3.55
C THR A 174 12.77 6.61 -2.79
N ALA A 175 12.50 5.84 -1.73
CA ALA A 175 11.41 6.12 -0.81
C ALA A 175 11.46 7.54 -0.23
N ASP A 176 12.65 8.05 0.10
CA ASP A 176 12.84 9.41 0.63
C ASP A 176 12.46 10.47 -0.41
N SER A 177 12.90 10.29 -1.67
CA SER A 177 12.52 11.19 -2.77
C SER A 177 11.01 11.17 -3.01
N TRP A 178 10.36 10.00 -2.95
CA TRP A 178 8.91 9.89 -3.06
C TRP A 178 8.17 10.53 -1.89
N SER A 179 8.68 10.38 -0.67
CA SER A 179 8.12 11.03 0.52
C SER A 179 8.16 12.55 0.38
N PHE A 180 9.32 13.10 0.03
CA PHE A 180 9.48 14.54 -0.17
C PHE A 180 8.59 15.04 -1.31
N TRP A 181 8.60 14.33 -2.45
CA TRP A 181 7.77 14.70 -3.59
C TRP A 181 6.29 14.67 -3.24
N LEU A 182 5.81 13.60 -2.59
CA LEU A 182 4.41 13.46 -2.17
C LEU A 182 3.99 14.59 -1.22
N LEU A 183 4.82 14.96 -0.25
CA LEU A 183 4.43 15.91 0.79
C LEU A 183 4.53 17.37 0.36
N TYR A 184 5.50 17.71 -0.51
CA TYR A 184 5.86 19.10 -0.78
C TYR A 184 5.73 19.51 -2.24
N LEU A 185 6.19 18.68 -3.18
CA LEU A 185 6.20 19.05 -4.60
C LEU A 185 4.89 18.70 -5.30
N GLY A 186 4.43 17.47 -5.19
CA GLY A 186 3.22 16.97 -5.84
C GLY A 186 1.96 17.80 -5.56
N PRO A 187 1.71 18.31 -4.33
CA PRO A 187 0.56 19.21 -4.08
C PRO A 187 0.56 20.46 -4.95
N VAL A 188 1.74 21.00 -5.25
CA VAL A 188 1.92 22.21 -6.06
C VAL A 188 1.96 21.84 -7.55
N LEU A 189 2.76 20.84 -7.91
CA LEU A 189 3.01 20.47 -9.30
C LEU A 189 1.81 19.78 -9.96
N LEU A 190 0.95 19.10 -9.19
CA LEU A 190 -0.26 18.48 -9.70
C LEU A 190 -1.48 19.41 -9.70
N GLU A 191 -1.33 20.64 -9.22
CA GLU A 191 -2.43 21.60 -9.24
C GLU A 191 -2.82 21.90 -10.69
N LYS A 192 -4.05 21.53 -11.06
CA LYS A 192 -4.61 21.62 -12.43
C LYS A 192 -3.99 20.67 -13.46
N SER A 193 -3.24 19.64 -13.05
CA SER A 193 -2.72 18.63 -13.99
C SER A 193 -3.76 17.58 -14.40
N PHE A 194 -4.78 17.36 -13.57
CA PHE A 194 -5.86 16.41 -13.86
C PHE A 194 -6.97 17.09 -14.65
N LYS A 195 -7.56 16.37 -15.63
CA LYS A 195 -8.75 16.82 -16.38
C LYS A 195 -9.89 17.21 -15.44
N ARG A 196 -10.11 16.42 -14.38
CA ARG A 196 -11.13 16.66 -13.36
C ARG A 196 -10.49 16.91 -12.00
N ARG A 197 -10.89 18.00 -11.34
CA ARG A 197 -10.38 18.42 -10.01
C ARG A 197 -10.62 17.39 -8.90
N ILE A 198 -11.55 16.45 -9.09
CA ILE A 198 -11.86 15.42 -8.09
C ILE A 198 -10.67 14.51 -7.80
N TYR A 199 -9.82 14.23 -8.79
CA TYR A 199 -8.64 13.38 -8.63
C TYR A 199 -7.52 14.10 -7.89
N TYR A 200 -7.27 15.36 -8.23
CA TYR A 200 -6.37 16.22 -7.44
C TYR A 200 -6.84 16.33 -5.98
N SER A 201 -8.14 16.52 -5.76
CA SER A 201 -8.69 16.64 -4.41
C SER A 201 -8.54 15.34 -3.61
N HIS A 202 -8.67 14.19 -4.26
CA HIS A 202 -8.42 12.87 -3.66
C HIS A 202 -6.94 12.66 -3.33
N TYR A 203 -6.04 13.09 -4.22
CA TYR A 203 -4.60 13.12 -3.94
C TYR A 203 -4.25 14.04 -2.76
N ILE A 204 -4.84 15.24 -2.65
CA ILE A 204 -4.59 16.11 -1.49
C ILE A 204 -5.09 15.49 -0.18
N LYS A 205 -6.20 14.73 -0.19
CA LYS A 205 -6.62 13.96 0.99
C LYS A 205 -5.56 12.92 1.38
N PHE A 206 -4.99 12.22 0.40
CA PHE A 206 -3.89 11.28 0.63
C PHE A 206 -2.69 11.96 1.29
N VAL A 207 -2.24 13.09 0.75
CA VAL A 207 -1.11 13.88 1.29
C VAL A 207 -1.36 14.27 2.75
N LYS A 208 -2.56 14.74 3.08
CA LYS A 208 -2.92 15.10 4.46
C LYS A 208 -2.87 13.91 5.41
N LEU A 209 -3.39 12.75 4.99
CA LEU A 209 -3.37 11.53 5.80
C LEU A 209 -1.94 11.03 6.04
N VAL A 210 -1.10 11.03 4.99
CA VAL A 210 0.32 10.66 5.13
C VAL A 210 1.04 11.64 6.05
N LYS A 211 0.78 12.95 5.93
CA LYS A 211 1.37 13.96 6.83
C LYS A 211 0.99 13.70 8.28
N PHE A 212 -0.28 13.40 8.57
CA PHE A 212 -0.71 13.02 9.92
C PHE A 212 0.04 11.78 10.41
N CYS A 213 0.19 10.74 9.59
CA CYS A 213 0.96 9.53 9.95
C CYS A 213 2.48 9.75 10.14
N LEU A 214 3.00 10.94 9.84
CA LEU A 214 4.41 11.30 10.03
C LEU A 214 4.61 12.28 11.18
N GLU A 215 3.55 12.70 11.87
CA GLU A 215 3.67 13.54 13.05
C GLU A 215 4.46 12.79 14.14
N PHE A 216 5.31 13.52 14.85
CA PHE A 216 6.14 12.96 15.93
C PHE A 216 5.30 12.66 17.18
N GLU A 217 4.27 13.48 17.41
CA GLU A 217 3.34 13.37 18.53
C GLU A 217 1.92 13.30 18.00
N TYR A 218 1.10 12.48 18.64
CA TYR A 218 -0.30 12.30 18.26
C TYR A 218 -1.20 12.65 19.43
N GLU A 219 -2.16 13.52 19.16
CA GLU A 219 -3.31 13.62 20.03
C GLU A 219 -4.23 12.42 19.79
N ARG A 220 -4.88 11.92 20.85
CA ARG A 220 -5.76 10.74 20.74
C ARG A 220 -6.86 10.93 19.70
N GLN A 221 -7.37 12.14 19.55
CA GLN A 221 -8.35 12.50 18.52
C GLN A 221 -7.81 12.36 17.09
N ASN A 222 -6.51 12.58 16.87
CA ASN A 222 -5.89 12.42 15.54
C ASN A 222 -5.91 10.96 15.09
N ILE A 223 -5.88 10.00 16.02
CA ILE A 223 -5.93 8.57 15.69
C ILE A 223 -7.26 8.21 15.01
N GLU A 224 -8.37 8.71 15.54
CA GLU A 224 -9.70 8.49 14.94
C GLU A 224 -9.81 9.15 13.57
N VAL A 225 -9.26 10.37 13.42
CA VAL A 225 -9.20 11.09 12.13
C VAL A 225 -8.39 10.30 11.11
N ILE A 226 -7.23 9.75 11.49
CA ILE A 226 -6.40 8.93 10.60
C ILE A 226 -7.16 7.67 10.19
N GLN A 227 -7.78 6.97 11.15
CA GLN A 227 -8.49 5.71 10.89
C GLN A 227 -9.66 5.93 9.92
N GLN A 228 -10.55 6.88 10.23
CA GLN A 228 -11.71 7.18 9.38
C GLN A 228 -11.28 7.79 8.04
N GLY A 229 -10.21 8.59 8.04
CA GLY A 229 -9.66 9.20 6.85
C GLY A 229 -9.15 8.16 5.85
N TRP A 230 -8.40 7.15 6.31
CA TRP A 230 -7.93 6.07 5.43
C TRP A 230 -9.07 5.22 4.87
N ILE A 231 -10.08 4.88 5.69
CA ILE A 231 -11.27 4.15 5.23
C ILE A 231 -11.94 4.94 4.10
N LYS A 232 -12.28 6.20 4.38
CA LYS A 232 -12.94 7.07 3.41
C LYS A 232 -12.11 7.31 2.15
N TRP A 233 -10.79 7.42 2.27
CA TRP A 233 -9.91 7.61 1.12
C TRP A 233 -9.95 6.41 0.17
N VAL A 234 -9.97 5.18 0.72
CA VAL A 234 -10.05 3.96 -0.07
C VAL A 234 -11.44 3.78 -0.69
N GLU A 235 -12.52 4.08 0.05
CA GLU A 235 -13.88 4.10 -0.50
C GLU A 235 -14.01 5.11 -1.64
N ASP A 236 -13.55 6.35 -1.43
CA ASP A 236 -13.52 7.39 -2.46
C ASP A 236 -12.69 6.97 -3.68
N PHE A 237 -11.65 6.13 -3.51
CA PHE A 237 -10.83 5.65 -4.62
C PHE A 237 -11.58 4.64 -5.51
N GLU A 238 -12.36 3.75 -4.89
CA GLU A 238 -13.12 2.71 -5.60
C GLU A 238 -14.42 3.26 -6.23
N ASP A 239 -15.07 4.23 -5.59
CA ASP A 239 -16.32 4.84 -6.08
C ASP A 239 -16.11 5.80 -7.28
N ARG A 240 -14.87 6.27 -7.49
CA ARG A 240 -14.52 7.26 -8.51
C ARG A 240 -13.88 6.66 -9.76
N ARG A 241 -14.22 5.39 -10.05
CA ARG A 241 -13.93 4.74 -11.34
C ARG A 241 -14.67 5.38 -12.50
#